data_AF-A0A934KX68-F1
#
_entry.id   AF-A0A934KX68-F1
#
_cell.length_a   1.000
_cell.length_b   1.000
_cell.length_c   1.000
_cell.angle_alpha   90.00
_cell.angle_beta   90.00
_cell.angle_gamma   90.00
#
_symmetry.space_group_name_H-M   'P 1'
#
loop_
_entity.id
_entity.type
_entity.pdbx_description
1 polymer ?
#
loop_
_entity_poly.entity_id
_entity_poly.type
_entity_poly.pdbx_seq_one_letter_code
_entity_poly.pdbx_strand_id
1 'polypeptide(L)'
;MTAALIPGCKKRPATAAPAATQPAPANPTTDLPNLTIAVRAYVMTQGKPPTSLEDLVKAGCIPRLPTAPAGKKYAIDGKKAEAVLVNE
;
A
#
# COMPACT_ATOMS: atom_id res chain seq x y z
N MET A 1 -32.14 -13.04 50.57
CA MET A 1 -32.35 -11.91 49.66
C MET A 1 -32.26 -12.41 48.23
N THR A 2 -33.40 -12.37 47.55
CA THR A 2 -33.63 -12.69 46.14
C THR A 2 -33.09 -11.58 45.24
N ALA A 3 -32.52 -11.92 44.07
CA ALA A 3 -32.51 -11.16 42.79
C ALA A 3 -31.27 -11.60 41.98
N ALA A 4 -31.31 -12.18 40.77
CA ALA A 4 -32.01 -11.91 39.50
C ALA A 4 -31.00 -11.43 38.43
N LEU A 5 -30.90 -12.25 37.36
CA LEU A 5 -30.69 -11.95 35.94
C LEU A 5 -29.90 -10.70 35.51
N ILE A 6 -28.86 -10.93 34.68
CA ILE A 6 -28.76 -10.25 33.37
C ILE A 6 -28.30 -11.26 32.30
N PRO A 7 -29.15 -11.62 31.33
CA PRO A 7 -28.72 -12.27 30.09
C PRO A 7 -28.38 -11.19 29.06
N GLY A 8 -27.16 -11.22 28.51
CA GLY A 8 -26.87 -10.54 27.25
C GLY A 8 -25.63 -9.67 27.23
N CYS A 9 -24.53 -10.26 26.75
CA CYS A 9 -23.56 -9.52 25.94
C CYS A 9 -23.70 -10.00 24.50
N LYS A 10 -24.66 -9.40 23.80
CA LYS A 10 -24.70 -9.32 22.34
C LYS A 10 -23.42 -8.65 21.85
N LYS A 11 -22.90 -9.16 20.74
CA LYS A 11 -21.80 -8.61 19.92
C LYS A 11 -20.41 -8.71 20.52
N ARG A 12 -19.79 -9.86 20.26
CA ARG A 12 -18.34 -9.96 20.05
C ARG A 12 -17.95 -8.85 19.06
N PRO A 13 -17.00 -7.96 19.37
CA PRO A 13 -16.37 -7.16 18.33
C PRO A 13 -15.78 -8.19 17.37
N ALA A 14 -16.24 -8.17 16.12
CA ALA A 14 -15.53 -8.84 15.06
C ALA A 14 -14.12 -8.27 15.11
N THR A 15 -13.20 -9.08 15.64
CA THR A 15 -11.78 -8.93 15.41
C THR A 15 -11.68 -8.87 13.90
N ALA A 16 -11.51 -7.66 13.35
CA ALA A 16 -11.17 -7.49 11.96
C ALA A 16 -9.87 -8.26 11.82
N ALA A 17 -9.97 -9.48 11.28
CA ALA A 17 -8.82 -10.23 10.83
C ALA A 17 -7.98 -9.25 10.02
N PRO A 18 -6.65 -9.19 10.23
CA PRO A 18 -5.81 -8.36 9.37
C PRO A 18 -6.16 -8.78 7.95
N ALA A 19 -6.75 -7.87 7.18
CA ALA A 19 -7.21 -8.18 5.84
C ALA A 19 -6.00 -8.74 5.12
N ALA A 20 -5.99 -10.06 4.94
CA ALA A 20 -4.98 -10.74 4.15
C ALA A 20 -4.94 -9.96 2.86
N THR A 21 -3.80 -9.34 2.60
CA THR A 21 -3.64 -8.33 1.57
C THR A 21 -3.87 -9.01 0.23
N GLN A 22 -5.12 -9.17 -0.20
CA GLN A 22 -5.46 -9.67 -1.52
C GLN A 22 -4.73 -8.78 -2.52
N PRO A 23 -4.07 -9.33 -3.55
CA PRO A 23 -3.51 -8.53 -4.63
C PRO A 23 -4.54 -7.49 -5.04
N ALA A 24 -4.21 -6.21 -4.82
CA ALA A 24 -5.11 -5.14 -5.16
C ALA A 24 -5.27 -5.23 -6.68
N PRO A 25 -6.51 -5.20 -7.19
CA PRO A 25 -6.72 -5.17 -8.63
C PRO A 25 -5.87 -4.03 -9.20
N ALA A 26 -5.21 -4.30 -10.33
CA ALA A 26 -4.31 -3.33 -10.98
C ALA A 26 -5.09 -2.05 -11.29
N ASN A 27 -4.87 -1.00 -10.50
CA ASN A 27 -5.59 0.27 -10.61
C ASN A 27 -4.55 1.39 -10.77
N PRO A 28 -3.97 1.55 -11.97
CA PRO A 28 -2.90 2.53 -12.19
C PRO A 28 -3.29 3.95 -11.78
N THR A 29 -4.58 4.31 -11.87
CA THR A 29 -5.10 5.61 -11.43
C THR A 29 -4.91 5.86 -9.93
N THR A 30 -4.95 4.83 -9.10
CA THR A 30 -4.75 4.92 -7.64
C THR A 30 -3.32 4.54 -7.24
N ASP A 31 -2.71 3.59 -7.95
CA ASP A 31 -1.37 3.12 -7.66
C ASP A 31 -0.29 4.15 -8.03
N LEU A 32 -0.41 4.85 -9.17
CA LEU A 32 0.55 5.88 -9.58
C LEU A 32 0.71 7.02 -8.57
N PRO A 33 -0.35 7.70 -8.10
CA PRO A 33 -0.19 8.76 -7.10
C PRO A 33 0.37 8.21 -5.79
N ASN A 34 -0.04 7.01 -5.37
CA ASN A 34 0.48 6.38 -4.15
C ASN A 34 1.98 6.05 -4.25
N LEU A 35 2.40 5.49 -5.38
CA LEU A 35 3.82 5.24 -5.67
C LEU A 35 4.61 6.54 -5.78
N THR A 36 4.08 7.58 -6.41
CA THR A 36 4.72 8.90 -6.46
C THR A 36 4.92 9.50 -5.07
N ILE A 37 3.92 9.39 -4.18
CA ILE A 37 4.06 9.80 -2.77
C ILE A 37 5.18 9.01 -2.10
N ALA A 38 5.22 7.69 -2.30
CA ALA A 38 6.27 6.84 -1.74
C ALA A 38 7.66 7.18 -2.28
N VAL A 39 7.80 7.48 -3.57
CA VAL A 39 9.06 7.93 -4.18
C VAL A 39 9.53 9.25 -3.57
N ARG A 40 8.63 10.21 -3.39
CA ARG A 40 8.95 11.48 -2.74
C ARG A 40 9.36 11.27 -1.27
N ALA A 41 8.64 10.43 -0.54
CA ALA A 41 8.98 10.08 0.84
C ALA A 41 10.36 9.38 0.93
N TYR A 42 10.67 8.50 -0.01
CA TYR A 42 11.99 7.87 -0.12
C TYR A 42 13.07 8.93 -0.34
N VAL A 43 12.88 9.86 -1.28
CA VAL A 43 13.84 10.95 -1.53
C VAL A 43 14.04 11.81 -0.28
N MET A 44 12.97 12.14 0.44
CA MET A 44 13.03 12.93 1.66
C MET A 44 13.77 12.21 2.80
N THR A 45 13.67 10.89 2.88
CA THR A 45 14.29 10.09 3.96
C THR A 45 15.72 9.66 3.63
N GLN A 46 16.00 9.31 2.37
CA GLN A 46 17.27 8.76 1.91
C GLN A 46 18.16 9.81 1.24
N GLY A 47 17.62 10.98 0.90
CA GLY A 47 18.33 12.05 0.21
C GLY A 47 18.64 11.77 -1.27
N LYS A 48 18.14 10.65 -1.82
CA LYS A 48 18.38 10.22 -3.21
C LYS A 48 17.12 9.59 -3.81
N PRO A 49 16.92 9.67 -5.13
CA PRO A 49 15.82 8.98 -5.79
C PRO A 49 16.01 7.46 -5.74
N PRO A 50 14.93 6.71 -5.51
CA PRO A 50 14.95 5.25 -5.56
C PRO A 50 15.21 4.77 -7.00
N THR A 51 16.07 3.77 -7.15
CA THR A 51 16.43 3.20 -8.46
C THR A 51 15.34 2.28 -9.02
N SER A 52 14.52 1.70 -8.13
CA SER A 52 13.51 0.71 -8.48
C SER A 52 12.41 0.70 -7.42
N LEU A 53 11.22 0.21 -7.78
CA LEU A 53 10.08 0.15 -6.84
C LEU A 53 10.36 -0.78 -5.65
N GLU A 54 11.20 -1.80 -5.83
CA GLU A 54 11.62 -2.68 -4.73
C GLU A 54 12.31 -1.91 -3.60
N ASP A 55 12.99 -0.82 -3.94
CA ASP A 55 13.68 0.04 -2.99
C ASP A 55 12.68 0.78 -2.08
N LEU A 56 11.50 1.12 -2.62
CA LEU A 56 10.38 1.67 -1.84
C LEU A 56 9.82 0.65 -0.86
N VAL A 57 9.76 -0.62 -1.25
CA VAL A 57 9.31 -1.71 -0.36
C VAL A 57 10.35 -1.92 0.75
N LYS A 58 11.64 -1.97 0.39
CA LYS A 58 12.76 -2.14 1.34
C LYS A 58 12.86 -0.99 2.33
N ALA A 59 12.61 0.24 1.89
CA ALA A 59 12.55 1.42 2.76
C ALA A 59 11.25 1.51 3.58
N GLY A 60 10.28 0.61 3.35
CA GLY A 60 8.99 0.64 4.04
C GLY A 60 8.08 1.78 3.60
N CYS A 61 8.37 2.45 2.48
CA CYS A 61 7.52 3.50 1.91
C CYS A 61 6.21 2.93 1.35
N ILE A 62 6.23 1.67 0.89
CA ILE A 62 5.05 0.91 0.52
C ILE A 62 5.11 -0.49 1.14
N PRO A 63 3.97 -1.07 1.54
CA PRO A 63 3.94 -2.39 2.15
C PRO A 63 4.23 -3.53 1.15
N ARG A 64 3.93 -3.31 -0.13
CA ARG A 64 4.23 -4.22 -1.24
C ARG A 64 4.16 -3.50 -2.58
N LEU A 65 4.65 -4.15 -3.63
CA LEU A 65 4.48 -3.67 -5.01
C LEU A 65 3.01 -3.81 -5.45
N PRO A 66 2.42 -2.77 -6.05
CA PRO A 66 1.15 -2.89 -6.73
C PRO A 66 1.30 -3.71 -8.00
N THR A 67 0.25 -4.46 -8.35
CA THR A 67 0.19 -5.22 -9.60
C THR A 67 0.02 -4.23 -10.76
N ALA A 68 0.96 -4.24 -11.70
CA ALA A 68 0.84 -3.42 -12.90
C ALA A 68 -0.22 -3.99 -13.87
N PRO A 69 -0.92 -3.13 -14.63
CA PRO A 69 -1.87 -3.58 -15.65
C PRO A 69 -1.16 -4.31 -16.81
N ALA A 70 -1.88 -5.18 -17.51
CA ALA A 70 -1.32 -6.03 -18.57
C ALA A 70 -0.57 -5.25 -19.66
N GLY A 71 0.64 -5.72 -20.00
CA GLY A 71 1.53 -5.10 -21.00
C GLY A 71 2.21 -3.81 -20.53
N LYS A 72 2.15 -3.51 -19.23
CA LYS A 72 2.78 -2.33 -18.64
C LYS A 72 3.42 -2.68 -17.32
N LYS A 73 4.44 -1.91 -16.93
CA LYS A 73 5.04 -1.94 -15.61
C LYS A 73 5.12 -0.55 -15.02
N TYR A 74 5.10 -0.48 -13.70
CA TYR A 74 5.50 0.73 -13.01
C TYR A 74 7.03 0.87 -13.13
N ALA A 75 7.48 2.07 -13.50
CA ALA A 75 8.87 2.49 -13.47
C ALA A 75 8.98 3.78 -12.66
N ILE A 76 10.19 4.11 -12.22
CA ILE A 76 10.44 5.34 -11.47
C ILE A 76 11.15 6.33 -12.40
N ASP A 77 10.59 7.54 -12.49
CA ASP A 77 11.28 8.68 -13.06
C ASP A 77 12.10 9.37 -11.96
N GLY A 78 13.40 9.06 -11.92
CA GLY A 78 14.32 9.64 -10.94
C GLY A 78 14.58 11.15 -11.11
N LYS A 79 14.24 11.75 -12.26
CA LYS A 79 14.36 13.20 -12.48
C LYS A 79 13.20 13.95 -11.84
N LYS A 80 12.00 13.36 -11.88
CA LYS A 80 10.79 13.95 -11.31
C LYS A 80 10.46 13.43 -9.91
N ALA A 81 11.09 12.34 -9.49
CA ALA A 81 10.76 11.60 -8.27
C ALA A 81 9.30 11.13 -8.28
N GLU A 82 8.87 10.53 -9.40
CA GLU A 82 7.49 10.07 -9.60
C GLU A 82 7.47 8.66 -10.18
N ALA A 83 6.39 7.92 -9.93
CA ALA A 83 6.14 6.67 -10.61
C ALA A 83 5.43 6.92 -11.94
N VAL A 84 5.90 6.25 -12.98
CA VAL A 84 5.35 6.30 -14.33
C VAL A 84 5.01 4.90 -14.81
N LEU A 85 4.00 4.80 -15.65
CA LEU A 85 3.62 3.54 -16.27
C LEU A 85 4.32 3.45 -17.63
N VAL A 86 5.20 2.47 -17.80
CA VAL A 86 5.89 2.22 -19.06
C VAL A 86 5.36 0.94 -19.69
N ASN A 87 5.29 0.92 -21.02
CA ASN A 87 5.00 -0.31 -21.74
C ASN A 87 6.17 -1.29 -21.61
N GLU A 88 5.85 -2.56 -21.42
CA GLU A 88 6.80 -3.67 -21.52
C GLU A 88 6.78 -4.29 -22.92
#